data_AF-A0A7S1I562-F1
#
_entry.id   AF-A0A7S1I562-F1
#
_cell.length_a   1.000
_cell.length_b   1.000
_cell.length_c   1.000
_cell.angle_alpha   90.00
_cell.angle_beta   90.00
_cell.angle_gamma   90.00
#
_symmetry.space_group_name_H-M   'P 1'
#
loop_
_entity.id
_entity.type
_entity.pdbx_description
1 polymer ?
#
loop_
_entity_poly.entity_id
_entity_poly.type
_entity_poly.pdbx_seq_one_letter_code
_entity_poly.pdbx_strand_id
1 'polypeptide(L)'
;SLDWTRGQVEDEVTAQRILSQLQSQRMAYVTSVETHPHELRRPLGLNTVSLLKAASTGLGMSPHKTMKTAETLYSAGFISYPRTETSRYPATFDLLGVLQEHAQHPSWGKTVSHLLRAQQGWIQNPREGRDVGDHPPITPSRVATREEFTKPLEWRLY
;
A
#
# COMPACT_ATOMS: atom_id res chain seq x y z
N SER A 1 -13.46 -2.90 -22.10
CA SER A 1 -14.32 -3.99 -22.62
C SER A 1 -15.77 -3.54 -22.48
N LEU A 2 -16.69 -4.15 -23.22
CA LEU A 2 -18.12 -4.02 -22.97
C LEU A 2 -18.57 -5.29 -22.27
N ASP A 3 -19.33 -5.15 -21.18
CA ASP A 3 -19.85 -6.27 -20.41
C ASP A 3 -21.35 -6.42 -20.66
N TRP A 4 -21.81 -7.66 -20.78
CA TRP A 4 -23.22 -7.94 -21.02
C TRP A 4 -24.02 -7.78 -19.72
N THR A 5 -24.96 -6.84 -19.71
CA THR A 5 -25.68 -6.42 -18.50
C THR A 5 -26.63 -7.47 -17.93
N ARG A 6 -27.02 -8.48 -18.71
CA ARG A 6 -27.93 -9.54 -18.24
C ARG A 6 -27.20 -10.75 -17.65
N GLY A 7 -25.88 -10.68 -17.46
CA GLY A 7 -25.10 -11.78 -16.90
C GLY A 7 -24.94 -12.97 -17.85
N GLN A 8 -24.49 -14.11 -17.34
CA GLN A 8 -24.24 -15.30 -18.16
C GLN A 8 -25.56 -15.92 -18.66
N VAL A 9 -25.60 -16.32 -19.93
CA VAL A 9 -26.71 -17.07 -20.53
C VAL A 9 -26.28 -18.52 -20.68
N GLU A 10 -26.98 -19.44 -20.02
CA GLU A 10 -26.62 -20.88 -19.98
C GLU A 10 -27.35 -21.70 -21.04
N ASP A 11 -28.48 -21.22 -21.56
CA ASP A 11 -29.22 -21.86 -22.63
C ASP A 11 -28.60 -21.54 -24.00
N GLU A 12 -28.13 -22.58 -24.69
CA GLU A 12 -27.43 -22.46 -25.97
C GLU A 12 -28.30 -21.79 -27.05
N VAL A 13 -29.55 -22.21 -27.18
CA VAL A 13 -30.49 -21.69 -28.19
C VAL A 13 -30.71 -20.18 -27.98
N THR A 14 -30.92 -19.77 -26.75
CA THR A 14 -31.10 -18.37 -26.37
C THR A 14 -29.82 -17.56 -26.62
N ALA A 15 -28.66 -18.08 -26.23
CA ALA A 15 -27.37 -17.42 -26.44
C ALA A 15 -27.09 -17.19 -27.93
N GLN A 16 -27.36 -18.20 -28.77
CA GLN A 16 -27.11 -18.16 -30.20
C GLN A 16 -28.05 -17.18 -30.92
N ARG A 17 -29.31 -17.08 -30.46
CA ARG A 17 -30.26 -16.06 -30.93
C ARG A 17 -29.78 -14.64 -30.62
N ILE A 18 -29.34 -14.40 -29.38
CA ILE A 18 -28.81 -13.09 -28.96
C ILE A 18 -27.56 -12.73 -29.77
N LEU A 19 -26.64 -13.67 -29.94
CA LEU A 19 -25.42 -13.46 -30.73
C LEU A 19 -25.74 -13.08 -32.17
N SER A 20 -26.66 -13.79 -32.82
CA SER A 20 -27.07 -13.52 -34.20
C SER A 20 -27.68 -12.12 -34.34
N GLN A 21 -28.50 -11.69 -33.37
CA GLN A 21 -29.05 -10.34 -33.34
C GLN A 21 -27.97 -9.28 -33.21
N LEU A 22 -26.97 -9.49 -32.33
CA LEU A 22 -25.87 -8.54 -32.12
C LEU A 22 -24.92 -8.46 -33.33
N GLN A 23 -24.60 -9.59 -33.97
CA GLN A 23 -23.73 -9.64 -35.15
C GLN A 23 -24.28 -8.84 -36.35
N SER A 24 -25.60 -8.68 -36.42
CA SER A 24 -26.25 -7.87 -37.46
C SER A 24 -26.10 -6.36 -37.24
N GLN A 25 -25.70 -5.92 -36.05
CA GLN A 25 -25.59 -4.51 -35.68
C GLN A 25 -24.19 -3.97 -35.99
N ARG A 26 -24.13 -2.78 -36.62
CA ARG A 26 -22.87 -2.10 -36.95
C ARG A 26 -22.58 -0.88 -36.08
N MET A 27 -23.52 -0.51 -35.22
CA MET A 27 -23.46 0.71 -34.40
C MET A 27 -23.91 0.39 -32.98
N ALA A 28 -23.29 1.07 -32.01
CA ALA A 28 -23.71 1.10 -30.63
C ALA A 28 -23.92 2.56 -30.22
N TYR A 29 -24.90 2.79 -29.34
CA TYR A 29 -25.22 4.12 -28.83
C TYR A 29 -24.88 4.17 -27.34
N VAL A 30 -24.25 5.26 -26.91
CA VAL A 30 -24.03 5.52 -25.49
C VAL A 30 -25.37 5.89 -24.87
N THR A 31 -25.91 5.02 -24.01
CA THR A 31 -27.19 5.25 -23.32
C THR A 31 -27.04 6.03 -22.03
N SER A 32 -25.88 5.91 -21.36
CA SER A 32 -25.56 6.62 -20.12
C SER A 32 -24.05 6.73 -19.93
N VAL A 33 -23.64 7.78 -19.22
CA VAL A 33 -22.26 7.95 -18.74
C VAL A 33 -22.35 8.25 -17.24
N GLU A 34 -21.79 7.37 -16.43
CA GLU A 34 -21.73 7.53 -14.99
C GLU A 34 -20.27 7.72 -14.57
N THR A 35 -20.03 8.73 -13.75
CA THR A 35 -18.70 9.00 -13.18
C THR A 35 -18.80 8.92 -11.67
N HIS A 36 -18.01 8.03 -11.08
CA HIS A 36 -17.93 7.87 -9.63
C HIS A 36 -16.55 8.35 -9.17
N PRO A 37 -16.47 9.29 -8.22
CA PRO A 37 -15.20 9.66 -7.61
C PRO A 37 -14.65 8.45 -6.84
N HIS A 38 -13.48 7.96 -7.24
CA HIS A 38 -12.78 6.88 -6.54
C HIS A 38 -11.66 7.47 -5.69
N GLU A 39 -11.80 7.36 -4.36
CA GLU A 39 -10.78 7.84 -3.42
C GLU A 39 -9.94 6.67 -2.90
N LEU A 40 -8.66 6.65 -3.26
CA LEU A 40 -7.68 5.74 -2.66
C LEU A 40 -7.24 6.29 -1.30
N ARG A 41 -7.71 5.66 -0.23
CA ARG A 41 -7.31 6.04 1.13
C ARG A 41 -5.85 5.66 1.39
N ARG A 42 -5.12 6.56 2.07
CA ARG A 42 -3.78 6.31 2.62
C ARG A 42 -3.78 5.02 3.47
N PRO A 43 -2.67 4.27 3.59
CA PRO A 43 -2.64 3.10 4.45
C PRO A 43 -2.78 3.47 5.95
N LEU A 44 -3.13 2.48 6.77
CA LEU A 44 -2.97 2.57 8.23
C LEU A 44 -1.50 2.40 8.61
N GLY A 45 -1.15 2.64 9.88
CA GLY A 45 0.16 2.27 10.39
C GLY A 45 0.43 0.78 10.16
N LEU A 46 1.66 0.47 9.74
CA LEU A 46 2.05 -0.88 9.37
C LEU A 46 2.13 -1.76 10.62
N ASN A 47 1.35 -2.84 10.67
CA ASN A 47 1.44 -3.86 11.71
C ASN A 47 2.00 -5.18 11.16
N THR A 48 2.23 -6.17 12.03
CA THR A 48 2.85 -7.45 11.65
C THR A 48 2.11 -8.15 10.52
N VAL A 49 0.77 -8.22 10.60
CA VAL A 49 -0.04 -8.90 9.59
C VAL A 49 0.04 -8.19 8.24
N SER A 50 -0.02 -6.86 8.24
CA SER A 50 0.08 -6.05 7.01
C SER A 50 1.47 -6.14 6.40
N LEU A 51 2.54 -6.11 7.21
CA LEU A 51 3.92 -6.34 6.76
C LEU A 51 4.06 -7.70 6.07
N LEU A 52 3.58 -8.78 6.70
CA LEU A 52 3.68 -10.13 6.14
C LEU A 52 2.93 -10.27 4.81
N LYS A 53 1.73 -9.67 4.71
CA LYS A 53 0.96 -9.65 3.47
C LYS A 53 1.68 -8.90 2.37
N ALA A 54 2.15 -7.68 2.65
CA ALA A 54 2.85 -6.83 1.67
C ALA A 54 4.18 -7.46 1.22
N ALA A 55 4.94 -8.07 2.13
CA ALA A 55 6.18 -8.76 1.79
C ALA A 55 5.94 -10.03 0.97
N SER A 56 4.85 -10.76 1.23
CA SER A 56 4.47 -11.91 0.42
C SER A 56 4.08 -11.50 -1.01
N THR A 57 3.14 -10.57 -1.15
CA THR A 57 2.61 -10.16 -2.46
C THR A 57 3.58 -9.30 -3.26
N GLY A 58 4.29 -8.38 -2.61
CA GLY A 58 5.17 -7.41 -3.26
C GLY A 58 6.61 -7.88 -3.39
N LEU A 59 7.10 -8.69 -2.45
CA LEU A 59 8.52 -9.09 -2.40
C LEU A 59 8.76 -10.59 -2.63
N GLY A 60 7.71 -11.41 -2.63
CA GLY A 60 7.81 -12.88 -2.74
C GLY A 60 8.44 -13.52 -1.50
N MET A 61 8.33 -12.89 -0.33
CA MET A 61 8.93 -13.37 0.91
C MET A 61 7.95 -14.22 1.72
N SER A 62 8.38 -15.42 2.14
CA SER A 62 7.59 -16.23 3.07
C SER A 62 7.49 -15.55 4.43
N PRO A 63 6.41 -15.78 5.21
CA PRO A 63 6.23 -15.13 6.52
C PRO A 63 7.43 -15.31 7.46
N HIS A 64 8.00 -16.52 7.50
CA HIS A 64 9.19 -16.80 8.30
C HIS A 64 10.39 -15.95 7.89
N LYS A 65 10.63 -15.82 6.57
CA LYS A 65 11.75 -15.04 6.04
C LYS A 65 11.56 -13.54 6.29
N THR A 66 10.34 -13.04 6.12
CA THR A 66 9.97 -11.65 6.42
C THR A 66 10.25 -11.32 7.87
N MET A 67 9.75 -12.12 8.82
CA MET A 67 9.95 -11.87 10.24
C MET A 67 11.43 -11.91 10.63
N LYS A 68 12.19 -12.90 10.16
CA LYS A 68 13.63 -12.99 10.44
C LYS A 68 14.40 -11.76 9.91
N THR A 69 14.02 -11.26 8.74
CA THR A 69 14.64 -10.07 8.13
C THR A 69 14.26 -8.82 8.92
N ALA A 70 12.98 -8.65 9.26
CA ALA A 70 12.50 -7.52 10.06
C ALA A 70 13.14 -7.47 11.46
N GLU A 71 13.32 -8.62 12.11
CA GLU A 71 14.03 -8.73 13.40
C GLU A 71 15.50 -8.33 13.27
N THR A 72 16.15 -8.65 12.15
CA THR A 72 17.51 -8.19 11.85
C THR A 72 17.55 -6.68 11.69
N LEU A 73 16.60 -6.09 10.94
CA LEU A 73 16.47 -4.64 10.78
C LEU A 73 16.24 -3.91 12.11
N TYR A 74 15.36 -4.46 12.95
CA TYR A 74 15.10 -3.94 14.30
C TYR A 74 16.36 -3.99 15.17
N SER A 75 17.06 -5.13 15.18
CA SER A 75 18.27 -5.30 15.99
C SER A 75 19.39 -4.33 15.57
N ALA A 76 19.43 -3.96 14.28
CA ALA A 76 20.35 -2.97 13.75
C ALA A 76 19.84 -1.52 13.85
N GLY A 77 18.67 -1.29 14.46
CA GLY A 77 18.10 0.03 14.72
C GLY A 77 17.47 0.72 13.51
N PHE A 78 17.17 0.00 12.43
CA PHE A 78 16.56 0.57 11.22
C PHE A 78 15.05 0.79 11.35
N ILE A 79 14.37 -0.10 12.08
CA ILE A 79 12.91 -0.06 12.25
C ILE A 79 12.50 -0.26 13.71
N SER A 80 11.28 0.13 14.05
CA SER A 80 10.65 -0.21 15.33
C SER A 80 10.33 -1.72 15.40
N TYR A 81 9.98 -2.19 16.60
CA TYR A 81 9.80 -3.62 16.86
C TYR A 81 8.73 -4.26 15.94
N PRO A 82 9.07 -5.31 15.16
CA PRO A 82 8.24 -5.76 14.04
C PRO A 82 7.12 -6.74 14.43
N ARG A 83 6.90 -6.94 15.74
CA ARG A 83 5.85 -7.80 16.30
C ARG A 83 4.88 -6.92 17.08
N THR A 84 3.96 -6.31 16.34
CA THR A 84 2.89 -5.45 16.82
C THR A 84 1.57 -5.73 16.09
N GLU A 85 0.44 -5.65 16.79
CA GLU A 85 -0.89 -5.58 16.18
C GLU A 85 -1.38 -4.13 15.99
N THR A 86 -0.77 -3.19 16.72
CA THR A 86 -1.09 -1.77 16.68
C THR A 86 -0.82 -1.18 15.30
N SER A 87 -1.80 -0.43 14.82
CA SER A 87 -1.80 0.31 13.55
C SER A 87 -2.05 1.81 13.75
N ARG A 88 -2.29 2.23 15.00
CA ARG A 88 -2.41 3.64 15.39
C ARG A 88 -1.07 4.17 15.86
N TYR A 89 -0.62 5.28 15.27
CA TYR A 89 0.54 6.00 15.78
C TYR A 89 0.21 6.65 17.14
N PRO A 90 1.13 6.64 18.13
CA PRO A 90 0.90 7.34 19.39
C PRO A 90 0.82 8.85 19.15
N ALA A 91 0.10 9.57 20.02
CA ALA A 91 -0.04 11.03 19.92
C ALA A 91 1.30 11.79 20.01
N THR A 92 2.31 11.15 20.62
CA THR A 92 3.68 11.67 20.76
C THR A 92 4.59 11.34 19.57
N PHE A 93 4.08 10.66 18.53
CA PHE A 93 4.89 10.30 17.38
C PHE A 93 5.30 11.53 16.56
N ASP A 94 6.61 11.77 16.46
CA ASP A 94 7.16 12.87 15.67
C ASP A 94 7.22 12.50 14.17
N LEU A 95 6.07 12.61 13.50
CA LEU A 95 5.96 12.39 12.07
C LEU A 95 6.85 13.35 11.26
N LEU A 96 6.99 14.60 11.71
CA LEU A 96 7.76 15.61 10.98
C LEU A 96 9.26 15.31 11.06
N GLY A 97 9.78 14.92 12.22
CA GLY A 97 11.17 14.49 12.38
C GLY A 97 11.52 13.32 11.48
N VAL A 98 10.68 12.27 11.45
CA VAL A 98 10.88 11.11 10.56
C VAL A 98 10.91 11.53 9.09
N LEU A 99 9.98 12.40 8.65
CA LEU A 99 9.97 12.89 7.27
C LEU A 99 11.22 13.74 6.96
N GLN A 100 11.68 14.56 7.89
CA GLN A 100 12.89 15.37 7.70
C GLN A 100 14.14 14.51 7.49
N GLU A 101 14.30 13.42 8.23
CA GLU A 101 15.39 12.46 8.02
C GLU A 101 15.32 11.83 6.61
N HIS A 102 14.13 11.43 6.19
CA HIS A 102 13.93 10.80 4.86
C HIS A 102 14.03 11.79 3.69
N ALA A 103 14.03 13.10 3.92
CA ALA A 103 14.11 14.12 2.88
C ALA A 103 15.43 14.07 2.07
N GLN A 104 16.49 13.52 2.66
CA GLN A 104 17.80 13.40 2.01
C GLN A 104 18.00 12.08 1.25
N HIS A 105 17.05 11.15 1.34
CA HIS A 105 17.21 9.84 0.72
C HIS A 105 17.25 9.94 -0.82
N PRO A 106 18.21 9.27 -1.53
CA PRO A 106 18.36 9.41 -2.97
C PRO A 106 17.11 9.06 -3.80
N SER A 107 16.34 8.05 -3.38
CA SER A 107 15.21 7.52 -4.16
C SER A 107 13.89 8.24 -3.94
N TRP A 108 13.59 8.66 -2.71
CA TRP A 108 12.29 9.25 -2.34
C TRP A 108 12.40 10.61 -1.66
N GLY A 109 13.62 11.06 -1.33
CA GLY A 109 13.84 12.31 -0.61
C GLY A 109 13.32 13.54 -1.34
N LYS A 110 13.31 13.54 -2.69
CA LYS A 110 12.65 14.60 -3.48
C LYS A 110 11.15 14.68 -3.20
N THR A 111 10.46 13.55 -3.14
CA THR A 111 9.02 13.48 -2.82
C THR A 111 8.77 13.96 -1.39
N VAL A 112 9.59 13.51 -0.44
CA VAL A 112 9.46 13.92 0.96
C VAL A 112 9.76 15.42 1.13
N SER A 113 10.79 15.94 0.46
CA SER A 113 11.11 17.37 0.42
C SER A 113 9.98 18.21 -0.16
N HIS A 114 9.29 17.71 -1.20
CA HIS A 114 8.12 18.37 -1.76
C HIS A 114 6.96 18.39 -0.75
N LEU A 115 6.69 17.28 -0.07
CA LEU A 115 5.67 17.20 0.98
C LEU A 115 5.94 18.16 2.14
N LEU A 116 7.20 18.29 2.57
CA LEU A 116 7.62 19.19 3.64
C LEU A 116 7.53 20.68 3.27
N ARG A 117 7.69 21.02 1.98
CA ARG A 117 7.60 22.41 1.49
C ARG A 117 6.17 22.82 1.11
N ALA A 118 5.29 21.85 0.88
CA ALA A 118 3.91 22.11 0.50
C ALA A 118 3.19 22.90 1.61
N GLN A 119 2.22 23.73 1.20
CA GLN A 119 1.45 24.57 2.12
C GLN A 119 0.70 23.72 3.17
N GLN A 120 0.23 24.37 4.24
CA GLN A 120 -0.51 23.71 5.34
C GLN A 120 -1.61 22.76 4.81
N GLY A 121 -1.63 21.52 5.31
CA GLY A 121 -2.67 20.52 5.01
C GLY A 121 -2.24 19.33 4.13
N TRP A 122 -1.05 19.35 3.53
CA TRP A 122 -0.53 18.23 2.73
C TRP A 122 -0.02 17.07 3.58
N ILE A 123 0.70 17.38 4.65
CA ILE A 123 1.04 16.42 5.71
C ILE A 123 -0.17 16.35 6.63
N GLN A 124 -1.02 15.34 6.38
CA GLN A 124 -2.13 15.02 7.26
C GLN A 124 -1.67 14.08 8.36
N ASN A 125 -2.39 14.12 9.48
CA ASN A 125 -2.21 13.11 10.52
C ASN A 125 -2.39 11.71 9.93
N PRO A 126 -1.61 10.72 10.39
CA PRO A 126 -1.82 9.34 10.00
C PRO A 126 -3.28 8.95 10.26
N ARG A 127 -3.83 8.09 9.39
CA ARG A 127 -5.19 7.59 9.59
C ARG A 127 -5.30 6.91 10.94
N GLU A 128 -6.44 7.11 11.60
CA GLU A 128 -6.72 6.45 12.87
C GLU A 128 -6.80 4.93 12.68
N GLY A 129 -5.87 4.22 13.31
CA GLY A 129 -5.82 2.77 13.36
C GLY A 129 -6.29 2.24 14.73
N ARG A 130 -5.98 0.98 14.99
CA ARG A 130 -6.21 0.34 16.29
C ARG A 130 -4.94 0.37 17.13
N ASP A 131 -5.08 0.60 18.43
CA ASP A 131 -4.02 0.47 19.42
C ASP A 131 -4.40 -0.66 20.39
N VAL A 132 -3.49 -1.61 20.59
CA VAL A 132 -3.69 -2.74 21.51
C VAL A 132 -2.79 -2.65 22.74
N GLY A 133 -2.02 -1.56 22.89
CA GLY A 133 -1.15 -1.34 24.05
C GLY A 133 0.15 -2.15 24.04
N ASP A 134 0.58 -2.65 22.87
CA ASP A 134 1.85 -3.38 22.71
C ASP A 134 3.01 -2.45 22.32
N HIS A 135 3.25 -2.26 21.01
CA HIS A 135 4.30 -1.42 20.45
C HIS A 135 3.69 -0.54 19.36
N PRO A 136 4.22 0.67 19.11
CA PRO A 136 3.79 1.50 17.98
C PRO A 136 3.88 0.76 16.63
N PRO A 137 3.21 1.27 15.58
CA PRO A 137 3.33 0.70 14.25
C PRO A 137 4.79 0.57 13.80
N ILE A 138 5.04 -0.41 12.93
CA ILE A 138 6.34 -0.67 12.32
C ILE A 138 6.73 0.56 11.49
N THR A 139 7.79 1.23 11.92
CA THR A 139 8.22 2.53 11.40
C THR A 139 9.73 2.54 11.18
N PRO A 140 10.24 3.25 10.16
CA PRO A 140 11.66 3.55 10.07
C PRO A 140 12.07 4.36 11.31
N SER A 141 13.07 3.85 12.05
CA SER A 141 13.65 4.54 13.20
C SER A 141 14.81 5.45 12.81
N ARG A 142 15.36 5.25 11.61
CA ARG A 142 16.37 6.10 10.98
C ARG A 142 16.31 5.95 9.46
N VAL A 143 16.79 6.97 8.74
CA VAL A 143 17.04 6.85 7.30
C VAL A 143 18.20 5.87 7.03
N ALA A 144 18.08 5.11 5.95
CA ALA A 144 19.13 4.21 5.46
C ALA A 144 19.18 4.18 3.94
N THR A 145 20.35 3.87 3.41
CA THR A 145 20.64 3.75 1.98
C THR A 145 20.96 2.32 1.61
N ARG A 146 20.87 1.98 0.32
CA ARG A 146 21.12 0.62 -0.19
C ARG A 146 22.48 0.10 0.25
N GLU A 147 23.48 0.97 0.31
CA GLU A 147 24.88 0.68 0.57
C GLU A 147 25.11 0.17 1.99
N GLU A 148 24.21 0.48 2.94
CA GLU A 148 24.29 0.01 4.33
C GLU A 148 23.89 -1.47 4.49
N PHE A 149 23.28 -2.07 3.47
CA PHE A 149 22.76 -3.44 3.54
C PHE A 149 23.64 -4.42 2.77
N THR A 150 24.16 -5.42 3.49
CA THR A 150 24.92 -6.52 2.85
C THR A 150 23.98 -7.51 2.16
N LYS A 151 22.78 -7.75 2.71
CA LYS A 151 21.80 -8.68 2.13
C LYS A 151 20.75 -7.92 1.31
N PRO A 152 20.51 -8.29 0.04
CA PRO A 152 19.53 -7.60 -0.81
C PRO A 152 18.10 -7.60 -0.23
N LEU A 153 17.74 -8.61 0.56
CA LEU A 153 16.40 -8.71 1.13
C LEU A 153 16.17 -7.79 2.33
N GLU A 154 17.23 -7.44 3.06
CA GLU A 154 17.14 -6.45 4.15
C GLU A 154 16.79 -5.08 3.56
N TRP A 155 17.49 -4.68 2.50
CA TRP A 155 17.17 -3.45 1.75
C TRP A 155 15.79 -3.47 1.10
N ARG A 156 15.36 -4.61 0.55
CA ARG A 156 14.05 -4.69 -0.12
C ARG A 156 12.88 -4.61 0.87
N LEU A 157 13.11 -5.02 2.12
CA LEU A 157 12.09 -4.98 3.17
C LEU A 157 12.07 -3.64 3.92
N TYR A 158 13.24 -3.01 4.09
CA TYR A 158 13.38 -1.63 4.56
C TYR A 158 12.75 -0.65 3.56
#